data_AF-A0A7X4J5I7-F1
#
_entry.id   AF-A0A7X4J5I7-F1
#
_cell.length_a   1.000
_cell.length_b   1.000
_cell.length_c   1.000
_cell.angle_alpha   90.00
_cell.angle_beta   90.00
_cell.angle_gamma   90.00
#
_symmetry.space_group_name_H-M   'P 1'
#
loop_
_entity.id
_entity.type
_entity.pdbx_description
1 polymer ?
#
loop_
_entity_poly.entity_id
_entity_poly.type
_entity_poly.pdbx_seq_one_letter_code
_entity_poly.pdbx_strand_id
1 'polypeptide(L)'
;MSALVIEPAASVDAPLSFSNDVALVTNNIACVVDAYEFQIRCLTRDGGVVATFGRKGEGPGEFLAVTRIERADDGAVALLDILLDRITVFSVRGDLLFETSMPANFSMGQLFGDRVFGITRTRADTGRVDVPTERDLRSGEILWSRNYVAEASGTDCIAEFAGQMSPSGSLVYWNCHGELVFFEDRDGPGVVRTSPGRVDELPNDRDVEAYLEGMARITAGAVRAPPAVSEAYADEYRSKPKRWYFSNEGPAFRFDDRGRTWAATTRDRDERSYIEVWDGPEYLATVEIRDRLMGFDLLGDWLVALVEREPDRDGIAAWGIDWYAVPQF
;
A
#
# COMPACT_ATOMS: atom_id res chain seq x y z
N MET A 1 -19.77 -6.85 13.87
CA MET A 1 -20.27 -5.47 13.74
C MET A 1 -20.54 -5.21 12.27
N SER A 2 -21.62 -4.49 11.92
CA SER A 2 -21.94 -4.19 10.51
C SER A 2 -21.01 -3.11 9.98
N ALA A 3 -20.53 -3.26 8.75
CA ALA A 3 -19.70 -2.25 8.09
C ALA A 3 -20.54 -1.02 7.71
N LEU A 4 -19.90 0.14 7.74
CA LEU A 4 -20.44 1.37 7.17
C LEU A 4 -20.23 1.33 5.66
N VAL A 5 -21.32 1.12 4.92
CA VAL A 5 -21.31 1.16 3.46
C VAL A 5 -21.27 2.61 3.00
N ILE A 6 -20.27 2.94 2.19
CA ILE A 6 -20.15 4.26 1.56
C ILE A 6 -20.19 4.12 0.04
N GLU A 7 -20.86 5.07 -0.61
CA GLU A 7 -20.94 5.13 -2.07
C GLU A 7 -19.95 6.17 -2.60
N PRO A 8 -19.33 5.94 -3.78
CA PRO A 8 -18.43 6.90 -4.37
C PRO A 8 -19.20 8.16 -4.77
N ALA A 9 -18.69 9.32 -4.35
CA ALA A 9 -19.18 10.63 -4.77
C ALA A 9 -18.77 10.97 -6.21
N ALA A 10 -17.67 10.37 -6.68
CA ALA A 10 -17.23 10.42 -8.08
C ALA A 10 -16.42 9.17 -8.42
N SER A 11 -16.44 8.76 -9.68
CA SER A 11 -15.62 7.70 -10.25
C SER A 11 -15.01 8.23 -11.53
N VAL A 12 -13.70 8.11 -11.68
CA VAL A 12 -12.99 8.55 -12.88
C VAL A 12 -12.13 7.41 -13.43
N ASP A 13 -12.02 7.35 -14.75
CA ASP A 13 -11.17 6.38 -15.42
C ASP A 13 -9.70 6.68 -15.10
N ALA A 14 -8.92 5.64 -14.84
CA ALA A 14 -7.50 5.72 -14.57
C ALA A 14 -6.73 4.70 -15.42
N PRO A 15 -5.48 5.00 -15.81
CA PRO A 15 -4.64 4.01 -16.46
C PRO A 15 -4.38 2.82 -15.53
N LEU A 16 -4.01 1.67 -16.11
CA LEU A 16 -3.52 0.55 -15.33
C LEU A 16 -2.22 0.97 -14.63
N SER A 17 -2.16 0.70 -13.33
CA SER A 17 -1.00 0.99 -12.50
C SER A 17 -0.41 -0.30 -11.94
N PHE A 18 0.85 -0.62 -12.27
CA PHE A 18 1.55 -1.76 -11.67
C PHE A 18 1.98 -1.48 -10.22
N SER A 19 2.04 -0.23 -9.78
CA SER A 19 2.37 0.09 -8.38
C SER A 19 1.21 -0.14 -7.43
N ASN A 20 -0.02 -0.32 -7.94
CA ASN A 20 -1.25 -0.42 -7.16
C ASN A 20 -1.42 0.74 -6.15
N ASP A 21 -0.86 1.91 -6.47
CA ASP A 21 -0.83 3.08 -5.59
C ASP A 21 -1.51 4.28 -6.26
N VAL A 22 -2.11 5.11 -5.40
CA VAL A 22 -2.67 6.41 -5.74
C VAL A 22 -2.22 7.41 -4.68
N ALA A 23 -1.83 8.61 -5.09
CA ALA A 23 -1.52 9.71 -4.18
C ALA A 23 -2.60 10.78 -4.25
N LEU A 24 -3.29 11.04 -3.15
CA LEU A 24 -4.25 12.13 -3.01
C LEU A 24 -3.51 13.41 -2.67
N VAL A 25 -3.03 14.10 -3.70
CA VAL A 25 -2.14 15.27 -3.57
C VAL A 25 -2.87 16.48 -2.98
N THR A 26 -4.15 16.65 -3.32
CA THR A 26 -5.05 17.65 -2.72
C THR A 26 -6.46 17.07 -2.63
N ASN A 27 -7.38 17.71 -1.91
CA ASN A 27 -8.80 17.29 -1.83
C ASN A 27 -9.54 17.19 -3.19
N ASN A 28 -8.93 17.57 -4.30
CA ASN A 28 -9.51 17.46 -5.64
C ASN A 28 -8.56 16.89 -6.69
N ILE A 29 -7.32 16.51 -6.35
CA ILE A 29 -6.33 16.01 -7.32
C ILE A 29 -5.69 14.73 -6.78
N ALA A 30 -5.82 13.65 -7.54
CA ALA A 30 -5.14 12.39 -7.29
C ALA A 30 -4.18 12.09 -8.44
N CYS A 31 -3.02 11.52 -8.14
CA CYS A 31 -2.03 11.10 -9.13
C CYS A 31 -1.84 9.59 -9.08
N VAL A 32 -1.68 8.98 -10.25
CA VAL A 32 -1.45 7.54 -10.43
C VAL A 32 -0.34 7.31 -11.45
N VAL A 33 0.33 6.17 -11.35
CA VAL A 33 1.32 5.74 -12.34
C VAL A 33 0.61 5.06 -13.50
N ASP A 34 0.80 5.60 -14.71
CA ASP A 34 0.53 4.90 -15.96
C ASP A 34 1.71 3.98 -16.26
N ALA A 35 1.49 2.69 -16.05
CA ALA A 35 2.56 1.72 -16.04
C ALA A 35 3.05 1.33 -17.44
N TYR A 36 2.21 1.51 -18.47
CA TYR A 36 2.59 1.24 -19.85
C TYR A 36 3.42 2.37 -20.46
N GLU A 37 3.08 3.61 -20.10
CA GLU A 37 3.71 4.80 -20.67
C GLU A 37 4.88 5.32 -19.83
N PHE A 38 5.13 4.74 -18.65
CA PHE A 38 6.14 5.22 -17.69
C PHE A 38 5.89 6.68 -17.30
N GLN A 39 4.61 7.01 -17.10
CA GLN A 39 4.14 8.36 -16.85
C GLN A 39 3.37 8.43 -15.55
N ILE A 40 3.29 9.63 -15.00
CA ILE A 40 2.44 9.98 -13.87
C ILE A 40 1.28 10.78 -14.46
N ARG A 41 0.06 10.39 -14.11
CA ARG A 41 -1.15 11.07 -14.53
C ARG A 41 -1.85 11.63 -13.30
N CYS A 42 -1.95 12.95 -13.24
CA CYS A 42 -2.67 13.66 -12.19
C CYS A 42 -4.04 14.10 -12.70
N LEU A 43 -5.08 13.65 -12.03
CA LEU A 43 -6.48 13.80 -12.42
C LEU A 43 -7.25 14.57 -11.36
N THR A 44 -8.14 15.44 -11.79
CA THR A 44 -9.15 16.01 -10.91
C THR A 44 -10.24 14.97 -10.62
N ARG A 45 -10.99 15.19 -9.54
CA ARG A 45 -12.13 14.35 -9.16
C ARG A 45 -13.24 14.25 -10.22
N ASP A 46 -13.37 15.23 -11.10
CA ASP A 46 -14.29 15.22 -12.25
C ASP A 46 -13.65 14.64 -13.53
N GLY A 47 -12.45 14.07 -13.45
CA GLY A 47 -11.76 13.36 -14.54
C GLY A 47 -10.91 14.24 -15.45
N GLY A 48 -10.80 15.54 -15.15
CA GLY A 48 -9.93 16.47 -15.87
C GLY A 48 -8.45 16.15 -15.66
N VAL A 49 -7.67 16.12 -16.74
CA VAL A 49 -6.21 15.94 -16.63
C VAL A 49 -5.56 17.23 -16.17
N VAL A 50 -4.91 17.20 -15.01
CA VAL A 50 -4.14 18.32 -14.44
C VAL A 50 -2.76 18.39 -15.07
N ALA A 51 -2.10 17.23 -15.15
CA ALA A 51 -0.76 17.07 -15.71
C ALA A 51 -0.51 15.60 -16.07
N THR A 52 0.34 15.40 -17.08
CA THR A 52 0.95 14.11 -17.41
C THR A 52 2.44 14.35 -17.62
N PHE A 53 3.29 13.61 -16.91
CA PHE A 53 4.74 13.80 -16.94
C PHE A 53 5.48 12.49 -16.69
N GLY A 54 6.79 12.49 -16.93
CA GLY A 54 7.62 11.29 -16.92
C GLY A 54 7.73 10.66 -18.32
N ARG A 55 8.72 9.76 -18.45
CA ARG A 55 8.92 8.88 -19.60
C ARG A 55 9.88 7.78 -19.20
N LYS A 56 9.95 6.72 -20.00
CA LYS A 56 10.96 5.67 -19.83
C LYS A 56 12.38 6.22 -20.00
N GLY A 57 13.26 5.92 -19.05
CA GLY A 57 14.68 6.28 -19.11
C GLY A 57 15.32 6.37 -17.72
N GLU A 58 16.52 6.92 -17.66
CA GLU A 58 17.35 6.99 -16.44
C GLU A 58 17.74 8.43 -16.07
N GLY A 59 17.50 9.39 -16.97
CA GLY A 59 17.79 10.80 -16.78
C GLY A 59 16.88 11.47 -15.73
N PRO A 60 17.07 12.79 -15.52
CA PRO A 60 16.26 13.56 -14.58
C PRO A 60 14.77 13.49 -14.94
N GLY A 61 13.97 13.02 -13.98
CA GLY A 61 12.53 12.84 -14.15
C GLY A 61 12.10 11.71 -15.11
N GLU A 62 13.02 10.82 -15.48
CA GLU A 62 12.74 9.59 -16.22
C GLU A 62 12.67 8.38 -15.27
N PHE A 63 11.97 7.33 -15.70
CA PHE A 63 11.67 6.15 -14.88
C PHE A 63 11.94 4.83 -15.60
N LEU A 64 12.28 3.80 -14.82
CA LEU A 64 12.37 2.40 -15.24
C LEU A 64 11.36 1.50 -14.52
N ALA A 65 11.06 1.75 -13.25
CA ALA A 65 10.09 0.99 -12.47
C ALA A 65 9.61 1.75 -11.22
N VAL A 66 8.61 2.62 -11.40
CA VAL A 66 7.95 3.28 -10.27
C VAL A 66 7.11 2.27 -9.51
N THR A 67 7.44 2.03 -8.24
CA THR A 67 6.71 1.10 -7.38
C THR A 67 5.91 1.78 -6.29
N ARG A 68 6.19 3.05 -6.00
CA ARG A 68 5.45 3.84 -5.01
C ARG A 68 5.23 5.25 -5.51
N ILE A 69 4.04 5.77 -5.23
CA ILE A 69 3.68 7.18 -5.44
C ILE A 69 3.01 7.69 -4.16
N GLU A 70 3.52 8.79 -3.61
CA GLU A 70 3.08 9.32 -2.33
C GLU A 70 2.94 10.83 -2.38
N ARG A 71 1.97 11.37 -1.64
CA ARG A 71 1.86 12.83 -1.47
C ARG A 71 3.06 13.32 -0.68
N ALA A 72 3.73 14.35 -1.21
CA ALA A 72 4.71 15.13 -0.50
C ALA A 72 4.12 16.51 -0.10
N ASP A 73 4.86 17.27 0.68
CA ASP A 73 4.46 18.62 1.12
C ASP A 73 4.13 19.55 -0.05
N ASP A 74 3.36 20.61 0.24
CA ASP A 74 2.96 21.65 -0.71
C ASP A 74 2.21 21.14 -1.95
N GLY A 75 1.55 19.98 -1.84
CA GLY A 75 0.85 19.35 -2.95
C GLY A 75 1.83 18.85 -4.02
N ALA A 76 3.03 18.45 -3.62
CA ALA A 76 3.98 17.74 -4.46
C ALA A 76 3.69 16.23 -4.44
N VAL A 77 4.37 15.50 -5.31
CA VAL A 77 4.28 14.04 -5.42
C VAL A 77 5.68 13.43 -5.47
N ALA A 78 5.92 12.44 -4.60
CA ALA A 78 7.17 11.70 -4.52
C ALA A 78 6.98 10.30 -5.14
N LEU A 79 7.97 9.88 -5.92
CA LEU A 79 7.94 8.63 -6.67
C LEU A 79 9.18 7.82 -6.36
N LEU A 80 9.02 6.57 -5.90
CA LEU A 80 10.14 5.65 -5.71
C LEU A 80 10.30 4.79 -6.97
N ASP A 81 11.40 4.97 -7.67
CA ASP A 81 11.87 4.07 -8.71
C ASP A 81 12.89 3.10 -8.13
N ILE A 82 12.54 1.81 -8.09
CA ILE A 82 13.39 0.78 -7.45
C ILE A 82 14.50 0.26 -8.36
N LEU A 83 14.44 0.52 -9.68
CA LEU A 83 15.50 0.14 -10.59
C LEU A 83 16.54 1.25 -10.74
N LEU A 84 16.16 2.48 -10.40
CA LEU A 84 17.05 3.64 -10.35
C LEU A 84 17.51 3.99 -8.94
N ASP A 85 17.06 3.25 -7.92
CA ASP A 85 17.43 3.48 -6.51
C ASP A 85 17.21 4.95 -6.12
N ARG A 86 16.06 5.50 -6.50
CA ARG A 86 15.82 6.95 -6.47
C ARG A 86 14.40 7.29 -6.10
N ILE A 87 14.26 8.29 -5.23
CA ILE A 87 13.03 9.05 -5.09
C ILE A 87 13.14 10.31 -5.93
N THR A 88 12.15 10.53 -6.78
CA THR A 88 12.01 11.76 -7.57
C THR A 88 10.76 12.51 -7.11
N VAL A 89 10.89 13.79 -6.81
CA VAL A 89 9.78 14.63 -6.33
C VAL A 89 9.41 15.68 -7.37
N PHE A 90 8.13 15.76 -7.70
CA PHE A 90 7.57 16.70 -8.67
C PHE A 90 6.52 17.61 -8.03
N SER A 91 6.34 18.80 -8.59
CA SER A 91 5.11 19.57 -8.39
C SER A 91 3.92 18.81 -9.00
N VAL A 92 2.69 19.09 -8.55
CA VAL A 92 1.48 18.53 -9.19
C VAL A 92 1.34 18.89 -10.68
N ARG A 93 2.10 19.90 -11.16
CA ARG A 93 2.14 20.31 -12.57
C ARG A 93 3.21 19.57 -13.38
N GLY A 94 4.02 18.72 -12.75
CA GLY A 94 5.07 17.93 -13.40
C GLY A 94 6.42 18.63 -13.47
N ASP A 95 6.63 19.71 -12.72
CA ASP A 95 7.95 20.32 -12.59
C ASP A 95 8.81 19.48 -11.65
N LEU A 96 9.99 19.06 -12.12
CA LEU A 96 10.95 18.35 -11.29
C LEU A 96 11.46 19.27 -10.18
N LEU A 97 11.24 18.89 -8.91
CA LEU A 97 11.68 19.66 -7.75
C LEU A 97 13.07 19.20 -7.29
N PHE A 98 13.23 17.90 -7.05
CA PHE A 98 14.53 17.31 -6.67
C PHE A 98 14.50 15.79 -6.83
N GLU A 99 15.69 15.21 -6.74
CA GLU A 99 15.94 13.78 -6.76
C GLU A 99 16.84 13.40 -5.60
N THR A 100 16.56 12.26 -4.97
CA THR A 100 17.31 11.75 -3.84
C THR A 100 17.60 10.28 -4.07
N SER A 101 18.87 9.90 -4.02
CA SER A 101 19.27 8.49 -4.05
C SER A 101 18.80 7.79 -2.78
N MET A 102 18.18 6.63 -2.96
CA MET A 102 17.75 5.74 -1.90
C MET A 102 18.48 4.40 -2.06
N PRO A 103 18.81 3.68 -0.98
CA PRO A 103 19.47 2.39 -1.15
C PRO A 103 18.50 1.37 -1.75
N ALA A 104 18.99 0.49 -2.63
CA ALA A 104 18.19 -0.50 -3.38
C ALA A 104 17.30 -1.42 -2.52
N ASN A 105 17.64 -1.56 -1.24
CA ASN A 105 16.90 -2.38 -0.31
C ASN A 105 15.84 -1.61 0.48
N PHE A 106 15.59 -0.34 0.17
CA PHE A 106 14.57 0.48 0.80
C PHE A 106 13.25 0.44 0.04
N SER A 107 12.16 0.26 0.77
CA SER A 107 10.79 0.37 0.29
C SER A 107 10.13 1.56 0.97
N MET A 108 9.53 2.46 0.20
CA MET A 108 8.83 3.64 0.71
C MET A 108 7.41 3.29 1.20
N GLY A 109 6.99 3.91 2.30
CA GLY A 109 5.62 4.01 2.79
C GLY A 109 5.12 5.46 2.74
N GLN A 110 4.07 5.80 3.50
CA GLN A 110 3.50 7.15 3.50
C GLN A 110 4.52 8.20 3.98
N LEU A 111 4.51 9.37 3.32
CA LEU A 111 5.35 10.52 3.64
C LEU A 111 4.64 11.47 4.62
N PHE A 112 5.44 12.10 5.49
CA PHE A 112 4.99 13.19 6.35
C PHE A 112 6.06 14.26 6.44
N GLY A 113 5.79 15.43 5.87
CA GLY A 113 6.79 16.47 5.85
C GLY A 113 7.96 16.13 4.91
N ASP A 114 9.16 16.40 5.40
CA ASP A 114 10.44 15.99 4.83
C ASP A 114 10.87 14.57 5.25
N ARG A 115 9.98 13.77 5.83
CA ARG A 115 10.27 12.42 6.33
C ARG A 115 9.62 11.36 5.47
N VAL A 116 10.42 10.39 5.06
CA VAL A 116 9.95 9.19 4.41
C VAL A 116 10.10 8.01 5.35
N PHE A 117 8.96 7.45 5.74
CA PHE A 117 8.94 6.15 6.42
C PHE A 117 9.05 5.04 5.39
N GLY A 118 9.67 3.94 5.76
CA GLY A 118 9.76 2.78 4.92
C GLY A 118 10.40 1.59 5.60
N ILE A 119 10.74 0.60 4.80
CA ILE A 119 11.33 -0.66 5.23
C ILE A 119 12.67 -0.80 4.54
N THR A 120 13.75 -0.92 5.32
CA THR A 120 15.04 -1.33 4.82
C THR A 120 15.14 -2.85 4.95
N ARG A 121 15.26 -3.57 3.84
CA ARG A 121 15.40 -5.03 3.82
C ARG A 121 16.86 -5.41 4.03
N THR A 122 17.15 -6.13 5.10
CA THR A 122 18.50 -6.61 5.42
C THR A 122 18.54 -8.14 5.51
N ARG A 123 19.75 -8.70 5.59
CA ARG A 123 19.97 -10.11 5.90
C ARG A 123 20.51 -10.23 7.32
N ALA A 124 19.92 -11.15 8.08
CA ALA A 124 20.44 -11.66 9.34
C ALA A 124 20.70 -13.16 9.23
N ASP A 125 21.32 -13.75 10.25
CA ASP A 125 21.61 -15.19 10.30
C ASP A 125 20.34 -16.05 10.18
N THR A 126 19.19 -15.51 10.60
CA THR A 126 17.87 -16.15 10.56
C THR A 126 17.10 -15.95 9.26
N GLY A 127 17.63 -15.18 8.30
CA GLY A 127 16.99 -14.92 7.01
C GLY A 127 16.88 -13.43 6.66
N ARG A 128 15.90 -13.09 5.82
CA ARG A 128 15.59 -11.69 5.50
C ARG A 128 14.90 -11.05 6.70
N VAL A 129 15.33 -9.84 7.04
CA VAL A 129 14.75 -9.03 8.11
C VAL A 129 14.33 -7.69 7.53
N ASP A 130 13.09 -7.31 7.79
CA ASP A 130 12.54 -6.03 7.39
C ASP A 130 12.69 -5.04 8.57
N VAL A 131 13.48 -3.98 8.37
CA VAL A 131 13.82 -2.99 9.40
C VAL A 131 13.04 -1.70 9.12
N PRO A 132 12.01 -1.37 9.92
CA PRO A 132 11.37 -0.06 9.87
C PRO A 132 12.42 1.04 9.96
N THR A 133 12.37 1.97 9.01
CA THR A 133 13.37 3.04 8.85
C THR A 133 12.66 4.33 8.51
N GLU A 134 13.06 5.42 9.15
CA GLU A 134 12.72 6.77 8.77
C GLU A 134 13.95 7.43 8.13
N ARG A 135 13.77 8.08 6.99
CA ARG A 135 14.83 8.82 6.32
C ARG A 135 14.40 10.25 6.04
N ASP A 136 15.39 11.13 5.96
CA ASP A 136 15.21 12.46 5.39
C ASP A 136 14.97 12.32 3.88
N LEU A 137 13.88 12.90 3.38
CA LEU A 137 13.46 12.79 2.00
C LEU A 137 14.45 13.46 1.04
N ARG A 138 15.17 14.50 1.47
CA ARG A 138 16.06 15.28 0.61
C ARG A 138 17.46 14.67 0.56
N SER A 139 18.01 14.27 1.70
CA SER A 139 19.37 13.75 1.80
C SER A 139 19.44 12.21 1.71
N GLY A 140 18.34 11.51 2.03
CA GLY A 140 18.31 10.05 2.16
C GLY A 140 18.94 9.52 3.46
N GLU A 141 19.40 10.40 4.34
CA GLU A 141 20.00 10.04 5.62
C GLU A 141 19.00 9.33 6.53
N ILE A 142 19.47 8.32 7.26
CA ILE A 142 18.65 7.62 8.25
C ILE A 142 18.45 8.54 9.45
N LEU A 143 17.19 8.87 9.73
CA LEU A 143 16.80 9.62 10.92
C LEU A 143 16.48 8.69 12.08
N TRP A 144 15.95 7.50 11.80
CA TRP A 144 15.60 6.49 12.81
C TRP A 144 15.49 5.09 12.18
N SER A 145 15.75 4.04 12.97
CA SER A 145 15.48 2.65 12.60
C SER A 145 15.33 1.74 13.82
N ARG A 146 14.62 0.61 13.65
CA ARG A 146 14.42 -0.40 14.71
C ARG A 146 14.52 -1.83 14.17
N ASN A 147 15.40 -2.65 14.75
CA ASN A 147 15.71 -4.00 14.23
C ASN A 147 14.80 -5.13 14.73
N TYR A 148 14.10 -4.95 15.86
CA TYR A 148 13.40 -6.05 16.55
C TYR A 148 12.01 -5.64 17.04
N VAL A 149 11.06 -5.62 16.11
CA VAL A 149 9.66 -5.27 16.39
C VAL A 149 8.91 -6.43 17.05
N ALA A 150 9.25 -7.67 16.68
CA ALA A 150 8.61 -8.89 17.19
C ALA A 150 8.78 -9.06 18.71
N GLU A 151 10.00 -8.90 19.21
CA GLU A 151 10.30 -9.01 20.64
C GLU A 151 9.57 -7.93 21.45
N ALA A 152 9.58 -6.68 20.95
CA ALA A 152 8.93 -5.56 21.61
C ALA A 152 7.40 -5.66 21.65
N SER A 153 6.82 -6.48 20.77
CA SER A 153 5.39 -6.79 20.74
C SER A 153 5.05 -8.11 21.44
N GLY A 154 6.05 -8.86 21.91
CA GLY A 154 5.86 -10.18 22.52
C GLY A 154 5.39 -11.25 21.53
N THR A 155 5.67 -11.09 20.22
CA THR A 155 5.26 -12.02 19.16
C THR A 155 6.44 -12.89 18.71
N ASP A 156 6.16 -14.11 18.25
CA ASP A 156 7.13 -15.03 17.65
C ASP A 156 7.33 -14.80 16.13
N CYS A 157 6.81 -13.69 15.60
CA CYS A 157 6.80 -13.34 14.18
C CYS A 157 8.09 -12.62 13.75
N ILE A 158 9.11 -13.34 13.31
CA ILE A 158 10.48 -12.79 13.16
C ILE A 158 10.80 -12.16 11.78
N ALA A 159 9.89 -12.09 10.79
CA ALA A 159 10.40 -11.92 9.41
C ALA A 159 9.59 -11.11 8.38
N GLU A 160 8.40 -10.57 8.65
CA GLU A 160 7.69 -9.78 7.63
C GLU A 160 7.05 -8.56 8.29
N PHE A 161 7.58 -7.37 7.99
CA PHE A 161 6.99 -6.11 8.43
C PHE A 161 6.22 -5.51 7.24
N ALA A 162 4.90 -5.57 7.31
CA ALA A 162 4.03 -4.73 6.51
C ALA A 162 3.39 -3.74 7.49
N GLY A 163 3.90 -2.51 7.54
CA GLY A 163 3.45 -1.54 8.52
C GLY A 163 3.73 -0.11 8.10
N GLN A 164 3.27 0.82 8.91
CA GLN A 164 3.34 2.25 8.65
C GLN A 164 3.58 3.00 9.96
N MET A 165 4.32 4.11 9.88
CA MET A 165 4.53 5.03 10.99
C MET A 165 3.75 6.32 10.76
N SER A 166 3.29 6.94 11.84
CA SER A 166 2.65 8.25 11.86
C SER A 166 3.68 9.36 12.16
N PRO A 167 3.35 10.63 11.90
CA PRO A 167 4.20 11.76 12.27
C PRO A 167 4.51 11.85 13.77
N SER A 168 3.60 11.39 14.62
CA SER A 168 3.76 11.40 16.09
C SER A 168 4.72 10.31 16.58
N GLY A 169 5.24 9.48 15.68
CA GLY A 169 6.12 8.37 16.03
C GLY A 169 5.36 7.12 16.46
N SER A 170 4.05 7.03 16.27
CA SER A 170 3.30 5.79 16.45
C SER A 170 3.50 4.87 15.25
N LEU A 171 3.59 3.56 15.46
CA LEU A 171 3.84 2.52 14.45
C LEU A 171 2.73 1.48 14.49
N VAL A 172 2.25 1.06 13.32
CA VAL A 172 1.30 -0.05 13.19
C VAL A 172 1.79 -1.04 12.14
N TYR A 173 1.63 -2.33 12.38
CA TYR A 173 1.93 -3.35 11.37
C TYR A 173 1.10 -4.63 11.56
N TRP A 174 1.02 -5.43 10.50
CA TRP A 174 0.46 -6.79 10.55
C TRP A 174 1.53 -7.78 10.98
N ASN A 175 1.28 -8.55 12.04
CA ASN A 175 2.14 -9.67 12.39
C ASN A 175 1.83 -10.91 11.52
N CYS A 176 2.67 -11.94 11.64
CA CYS A 176 2.53 -13.20 10.90
C CYS A 176 1.26 -13.99 11.24
N HIS A 177 0.60 -13.69 12.36
CA HIS A 177 -0.69 -14.27 12.75
C HIS A 177 -1.87 -13.53 12.13
N GLY A 178 -1.67 -12.42 11.40
CA GLY A 178 -2.74 -11.59 10.85
C GLY A 178 -3.39 -10.68 11.89
N GLU A 179 -2.63 -10.27 12.91
CA GLU A 179 -3.06 -9.33 13.94
C GLU A 179 -2.36 -7.98 13.76
N LEU A 180 -3.01 -6.92 14.21
CA LEU A 180 -2.43 -5.59 14.25
C LEU A 180 -1.60 -5.44 15.51
N VAL A 181 -0.43 -4.84 15.35
CA VAL A 181 0.42 -4.48 16.48
C VAL A 181 0.64 -2.99 16.45
N PHE A 182 0.19 -2.32 17.51
CA PHE A 182 0.28 -0.89 17.68
C PHE A 182 1.41 -0.53 18.65
N PHE A 183 2.24 0.42 18.27
CA PHE A 183 3.14 1.11 19.17
C PHE A 183 2.72 2.58 19.19
N GLU A 184 2.21 3.07 20.32
CA GLU A 184 1.89 4.50 20.47
C GLU A 184 3.18 5.35 20.42
N ASP A 185 4.26 4.82 21.02
CA ASP A 185 5.64 5.26 20.85
C ASP A 185 6.42 4.16 20.11
N ARG A 186 6.98 4.44 18.94
CA ARG A 186 7.74 3.51 18.08
C ARG A 186 8.89 2.79 18.78
N ASP A 187 9.41 3.30 19.90
CA ASP A 187 10.45 2.64 20.69
C ASP A 187 9.90 1.96 21.96
N GLY A 188 8.62 2.14 22.25
CA GLY A 188 7.90 1.55 23.37
C GLY A 188 7.43 0.11 23.16
N PRO A 189 6.63 -0.43 24.11
CA PRO A 189 6.02 -1.75 24.01
C PRO A 189 4.86 -1.76 23.01
N GLY A 190 4.70 -2.88 22.32
CA GLY A 190 3.61 -3.08 21.37
C GLY A 190 2.33 -3.59 22.04
N VAL A 191 1.19 -3.21 21.48
CA VAL A 191 -0.14 -3.68 21.85
C VAL A 191 -0.73 -4.46 20.69
N VAL A 192 -0.97 -5.75 20.89
CA VAL A 192 -1.56 -6.63 19.87
C VAL A 192 -3.09 -6.52 19.89
N ARG A 193 -3.69 -6.48 18.70
CA ARG A 193 -5.14 -6.47 18.47
C ARG A 193 -5.49 -7.38 17.31
N THR A 194 -6.42 -8.30 17.56
CA THR A 194 -7.08 -9.02 16.49
C THR A 194 -8.17 -8.12 15.90
N SER A 195 -8.27 -8.08 14.57
CA SER A 195 -9.38 -7.41 13.89
C SER A 195 -10.73 -7.97 14.38
N PRO A 196 -11.71 -7.12 14.77
CA PRO A 196 -13.05 -7.58 15.14
C PRO A 196 -13.84 -8.17 13.97
N GLY A 197 -13.41 -7.89 12.74
CA GLY A 197 -14.00 -8.43 11.52
C GLY A 197 -13.38 -9.74 11.06
N ARG A 198 -12.26 -10.16 11.66
CA ARG A 198 -11.48 -11.31 11.20
C ARG A 198 -12.33 -12.58 11.10
N VAL A 199 -12.25 -13.22 9.94
CA VAL A 199 -12.81 -14.54 9.69
C VAL A 199 -11.70 -15.42 9.12
N ASP A 200 -11.39 -16.52 9.80
CA ASP A 200 -10.46 -17.52 9.29
C ASP A 200 -11.18 -18.42 8.27
N GLU A 201 -11.09 -18.05 7.00
CA GLU A 201 -11.61 -18.81 5.86
C GLU A 201 -10.47 -19.51 5.12
N LEU A 202 -10.63 -20.80 4.81
CA LEU A 202 -9.67 -21.54 3.99
C LEU A 202 -9.83 -21.20 2.50
N PRO A 203 -8.75 -21.23 1.70
CA PRO A 203 -8.82 -21.05 0.26
C PRO A 203 -9.75 -22.06 -0.42
N ASN A 204 -10.57 -21.59 -1.35
CA ASN A 204 -11.31 -22.45 -2.28
C ASN A 204 -10.49 -22.75 -3.54
N ASP A 205 -11.04 -23.55 -4.46
CA ASP A 205 -10.32 -23.96 -5.70
C ASP A 205 -9.89 -22.77 -6.57
N ARG A 206 -10.70 -21.70 -6.65
CA ARG A 206 -10.36 -20.48 -7.41
C ARG A 206 -9.21 -19.72 -6.74
N ASP A 207 -9.22 -19.63 -5.40
CA ASP A 207 -8.14 -18.99 -4.65
C ASP A 207 -6.81 -19.73 -4.89
N VAL A 208 -6.86 -21.07 -4.93
CA VAL A 208 -5.69 -21.92 -5.19
C VAL A 208 -5.20 -21.74 -6.63
N GLU A 209 -6.10 -21.68 -7.60
CA GLU A 209 -5.77 -21.42 -9.00
C GLU A 209 -5.08 -20.06 -9.16
N ALA A 210 -5.65 -19.00 -8.59
CA ALA A 210 -5.07 -17.66 -8.62
C ALA A 210 -3.69 -17.60 -7.93
N TYR A 211 -3.54 -18.28 -6.79
CA TYR A 211 -2.25 -18.40 -6.11
C TYR A 211 -1.19 -19.09 -7.00
N LEU A 212 -1.54 -20.20 -7.64
CA LEU A 212 -0.64 -20.94 -8.53
C LEU A 212 -0.30 -20.13 -9.79
N GLU A 213 -1.26 -19.37 -10.35
CA GLU A 213 -1.00 -18.44 -11.44
C GLU A 213 -0.04 -17.33 -11.03
N GLY A 214 -0.24 -16.73 -9.86
CA GLY A 214 0.66 -15.70 -9.30
C GLY A 214 2.08 -16.23 -9.12
N MET A 215 2.22 -17.43 -8.54
CA MET A 215 3.50 -18.11 -8.41
C MET A 215 4.16 -18.40 -9.76
N ALA A 216 3.37 -18.78 -10.77
CA ALA A 216 3.86 -18.98 -12.13
C ALA A 216 4.38 -17.68 -12.77
N ARG A 217 3.75 -16.53 -12.49
CA ARG A 217 4.22 -15.21 -12.95
C ARG A 217 5.56 -14.82 -12.31
N ILE A 218 5.70 -15.01 -11.00
CA ILE A 218 6.94 -14.71 -10.26
C ILE A 218 8.10 -15.62 -10.73
N THR A 219 7.81 -16.88 -11.00
CA THR A 219 8.80 -17.89 -11.42
C THR A 219 8.99 -17.99 -12.94
N ALA A 220 8.29 -17.18 -13.74
CA ALA A 220 8.43 -17.17 -15.20
C ALA A 220 9.85 -16.82 -15.69
N GLY A 221 10.70 -16.24 -14.83
CA GLY A 221 12.13 -16.04 -15.07
C GLY A 221 13.07 -17.12 -14.49
N ALA A 222 12.55 -18.03 -13.65
CA ALA A 222 13.32 -19.06 -12.96
C ALA A 222 12.50 -20.36 -12.88
N VAL A 223 12.69 -21.25 -13.87
CA VAL A 223 12.27 -22.67 -13.90
C VAL A 223 10.84 -22.92 -13.38
N ARG A 224 9.89 -23.12 -14.31
CA ARG A 224 8.54 -23.64 -14.00
C ARG A 224 8.68 -24.84 -13.04
N ALA A 225 8.24 -24.68 -11.79
CA ALA A 225 8.42 -25.71 -10.78
C ALA A 225 7.76 -27.02 -11.24
N PRO A 226 8.35 -28.20 -10.97
CA PRO A 226 7.74 -29.48 -11.33
C PRO A 226 6.31 -29.60 -10.78
N PRO A 227 5.38 -30.34 -11.44
CA PRO A 227 3.99 -30.47 -10.99
C PRO A 227 3.83 -30.92 -9.52
N ALA A 228 4.69 -31.84 -9.05
CA ALA A 228 4.68 -32.30 -7.66
C ALA A 228 5.04 -31.20 -6.65
N VAL A 229 5.90 -30.25 -7.04
CA VAL A 229 6.24 -29.08 -6.21
C VAL A 229 5.09 -28.07 -6.20
N SER A 230 4.43 -27.89 -7.35
CA SER A 230 3.25 -27.02 -7.47
C SER A 230 2.08 -27.54 -6.62
N GLU A 231 1.85 -28.86 -6.60
CA GLU A 231 0.81 -29.46 -5.76
C GLU A 231 1.12 -29.36 -4.27
N ALA A 232 2.39 -29.52 -3.86
CA ALA A 232 2.78 -29.33 -2.46
C ALA A 232 2.55 -27.89 -1.98
N TYR A 233 2.83 -26.89 -2.81
CA TYR A 233 2.50 -25.50 -2.51
C TYR A 233 0.99 -25.25 -2.48
N ALA A 234 0.24 -25.88 -3.38
CA ALA A 234 -1.22 -25.80 -3.40
C ALA A 234 -1.82 -26.38 -2.12
N ASP A 235 -1.37 -27.55 -1.69
CA ASP A 235 -1.83 -28.22 -0.47
C ASP A 235 -1.49 -27.41 0.78
N GLU A 236 -0.28 -26.85 0.84
CA GLU A 236 0.09 -25.95 1.93
C GLU A 236 -0.83 -24.73 1.96
N TYR A 237 -1.07 -24.08 0.81
CA TYR A 237 -1.96 -22.94 0.70
C TYR A 237 -3.39 -23.28 1.14
N ARG A 238 -3.97 -24.39 0.64
CA ARG A 238 -5.29 -24.90 1.04
C ARG A 238 -5.42 -25.16 2.55
N SER A 239 -4.33 -25.56 3.20
CA SER A 239 -4.34 -25.97 4.61
C SER A 239 -4.33 -24.82 5.61
N LYS A 240 -4.08 -23.59 5.16
CA LYS A 240 -3.94 -22.41 6.01
C LYS A 240 -5.05 -21.40 5.71
N PRO A 241 -5.56 -20.66 6.72
CA PRO A 241 -6.47 -19.56 6.46
C PRO A 241 -5.88 -18.57 5.46
N LYS A 242 -6.75 -17.98 4.63
CA LYS A 242 -6.37 -16.86 3.75
C LYS A 242 -5.74 -15.74 4.59
N ARG A 243 -4.82 -15.00 3.97
CA ARG A 243 -4.26 -13.79 4.59
C ARG A 243 -5.39 -12.79 4.80
N TRP A 244 -5.49 -12.28 6.03
CA TRP A 244 -6.50 -11.30 6.45
C TRP A 244 -6.14 -9.85 6.05
N TYR A 245 -4.84 -9.60 5.91
CA TYR A 245 -4.34 -8.29 5.55
C TYR A 245 -4.18 -8.14 4.04
N PHE A 246 -4.43 -6.94 3.56
CA PHE A 246 -4.27 -6.58 2.16
C PHE A 246 -2.79 -6.68 1.74
N SER A 247 -2.48 -7.50 0.72
CA SER A 247 -1.10 -7.76 0.28
C SER A 247 -0.84 -7.52 -1.21
N ASN A 248 -1.74 -6.84 -1.92
CA ASN A 248 -1.66 -6.62 -3.38
C ASN A 248 -0.66 -5.52 -3.79
N GLU A 249 0.55 -5.51 -3.21
CA GLU A 249 1.64 -4.57 -3.53
C GLU A 249 1.36 -3.07 -3.29
N GLY A 250 0.11 -2.62 -3.09
CA GLY A 250 -0.28 -1.29 -2.62
C GLY A 250 -0.17 -1.12 -1.09
N PRO A 251 -0.63 0.00 -0.51
CA PRO A 251 -0.42 0.32 0.88
C PRO A 251 -1.50 -0.35 1.73
N ALA A 252 -1.09 -1.25 2.62
CA ALA A 252 -2.01 -1.88 3.58
C ALA A 252 -2.53 -0.89 4.65
N PHE A 253 -1.82 0.23 4.83
CA PHE A 253 -2.07 1.22 5.87
C PHE A 253 -1.97 2.64 5.33
N ARG A 254 -2.82 3.52 5.87
CA ARG A 254 -2.69 4.96 5.78
C ARG A 254 -3.02 5.59 7.13
N PHE A 255 -2.32 6.66 7.49
CA PHE A 255 -2.75 7.54 8.57
C PHE A 255 -3.53 8.72 7.99
N ASP A 256 -4.61 9.08 8.67
CA ASP A 256 -5.32 10.34 8.38
C ASP A 256 -4.72 11.53 9.12
N ASP A 257 -5.22 12.72 8.82
CA ASP A 257 -4.76 13.97 9.43
C ASP A 257 -5.02 14.06 10.95
N ARG A 258 -5.81 13.12 11.50
CA ARG A 258 -6.08 12.99 12.94
C ARG A 258 -5.19 11.94 13.61
N GLY A 259 -4.31 11.27 12.86
CA GLY A 259 -3.44 10.21 13.36
C GLY A 259 -4.11 8.84 13.47
N ARG A 260 -5.32 8.68 12.92
CA ARG A 260 -6.03 7.38 12.92
C ARG A 260 -5.47 6.48 11.84
N THR A 261 -5.37 5.19 12.13
CA THR A 261 -4.96 4.16 11.17
C THR A 261 -6.15 3.67 10.36
N TRP A 262 -6.01 3.72 9.04
CA TRP A 262 -6.89 3.08 8.07
C TRP A 262 -6.17 1.84 7.53
N ALA A 263 -6.66 0.66 7.87
CA ALA A 263 -6.04 -0.62 7.54
C ALA A 263 -6.92 -1.40 6.57
N ALA A 264 -6.46 -1.61 5.33
CA ALA A 264 -7.18 -2.41 4.35
C ALA A 264 -7.14 -3.90 4.73
N THR A 265 -8.30 -4.56 4.67
CA THR A 265 -8.50 -5.97 5.03
C THR A 265 -9.16 -6.73 3.90
N THR A 266 -8.83 -8.02 3.79
CA THR A 266 -9.36 -8.94 2.79
C THR A 266 -10.46 -9.78 3.42
N ARG A 267 -11.73 -9.38 3.22
CA ARG A 267 -12.88 -10.11 3.78
C ARG A 267 -13.61 -10.95 2.74
N ASP A 268 -13.95 -10.37 1.59
CA ASP A 268 -14.78 -11.02 0.57
C ASP A 268 -14.16 -10.91 -0.82
N ARG A 269 -13.74 -12.07 -1.36
CA ARG A 269 -13.81 -12.52 -2.76
C ARG A 269 -13.54 -11.50 -3.89
N ASP A 270 -12.74 -10.47 -3.66
CA ASP A 270 -12.35 -9.47 -4.66
C ASP A 270 -13.52 -8.67 -5.29
N GLU A 271 -14.75 -8.75 -4.77
CA GLU A 271 -15.89 -7.98 -5.28
C GLU A 271 -16.08 -6.65 -4.54
N ARG A 272 -15.82 -6.65 -3.22
CA ARG A 272 -15.88 -5.48 -2.35
C ARG A 272 -14.65 -5.44 -1.47
N SER A 273 -14.30 -4.26 -0.99
CA SER A 273 -13.13 -4.08 -0.14
C SER A 273 -13.49 -3.44 1.18
N TYR A 274 -12.67 -3.67 2.21
CA TYR A 274 -12.98 -3.21 3.55
C TYR A 274 -11.75 -2.54 4.16
N ILE A 275 -11.97 -1.37 4.76
CA ILE A 275 -10.92 -0.63 5.46
C ILE A 275 -11.37 -0.47 6.90
N GLU A 276 -10.57 -0.98 7.83
CA GLU A 276 -10.80 -0.82 9.26
C GLU A 276 -10.15 0.47 9.75
N VAL A 277 -10.88 1.21 10.59
CA VAL A 277 -10.44 2.48 11.15
C VAL A 277 -10.15 2.29 12.63
N TRP A 278 -8.96 2.72 13.04
CA TRP A 278 -8.44 2.54 14.39
C TRP A 278 -7.86 3.86 14.92
N ASP A 279 -8.08 4.14 16.20
CA ASP A 279 -7.41 5.22 16.93
C ASP A 279 -6.47 4.59 17.96
N GLY A 280 -5.18 4.59 17.64
CA GLY A 280 -4.23 3.68 18.30
C GLY A 280 -4.77 2.24 18.30
N PRO A 281 -4.76 1.53 19.44
CA PRO A 281 -5.28 0.17 19.54
C PRO A 281 -6.81 0.06 19.69
N GLU A 282 -7.54 1.18 19.62
CA GLU A 282 -9.00 1.22 19.72
C GLU A 282 -9.65 1.12 18.34
N TYR A 283 -10.50 0.11 18.14
CA TYR A 283 -11.28 -0.05 16.92
C TYR A 283 -12.42 0.96 16.88
N LEU A 284 -12.54 1.71 15.79
CA LEU A 284 -13.62 2.67 15.60
C LEU A 284 -14.72 2.12 14.69
N ALA A 285 -14.34 1.64 13.50
CA ALA A 285 -15.29 1.25 12.47
C ALA A 285 -14.67 0.36 11.39
N THR A 286 -15.53 -0.20 10.55
CA THR A 286 -15.16 -0.73 9.24
C THR A 286 -15.93 0.03 8.18
N VAL A 287 -15.20 0.52 7.19
CA VAL A 287 -15.74 1.13 5.97
C VAL A 287 -15.71 0.09 4.87
N GLU A 288 -16.83 -0.05 4.17
CA GLU A 288 -16.94 -0.90 2.99
C GLU A 288 -16.82 -0.04 1.73
N ILE A 289 -15.87 -0.41 0.88
CA ILE A 289 -15.60 0.17 -0.44
C ILE A 289 -16.28 -0.70 -1.48
N ARG A 290 -16.99 -0.06 -2.41
CA ARG A 290 -17.87 -0.72 -3.37
C ARG A 290 -17.17 -1.78 -4.22
N ASP A 291 -15.95 -1.50 -4.66
CA ASP A 291 -15.22 -2.28 -5.66
C ASP A 291 -13.93 -2.90 -5.08
N ARG A 292 -13.23 -3.71 -5.89
CA ARG A 292 -11.93 -4.29 -5.54
C ARG A 292 -10.87 -3.21 -5.41
N LEU A 293 -10.31 -3.07 -4.23
CA LEU A 293 -9.27 -2.11 -3.92
C LEU A 293 -7.94 -2.61 -4.44
N MET A 294 -7.22 -1.75 -5.15
CA MET A 294 -5.81 -1.95 -5.51
C MET A 294 -4.90 -1.16 -4.56
N GLY A 295 -5.30 0.07 -4.23
CA GLY A 295 -4.66 0.92 -3.23
C GLY A 295 -5.54 2.11 -2.87
N PHE A 296 -5.16 2.85 -1.85
CA PHE A 296 -5.91 4.02 -1.41
C PHE A 296 -5.01 5.07 -0.79
N ASP A 297 -5.53 6.29 -0.75
CA ASP A 297 -4.95 7.38 0.01
C ASP A 297 -6.06 8.29 0.53
N LEU A 298 -5.75 9.14 1.51
CA LEU A 298 -6.71 10.01 2.14
C LEU A 298 -6.09 11.33 2.60
N LEU A 299 -6.91 12.37 2.57
CA LEU A 299 -6.53 13.73 2.91
C LEU A 299 -7.79 14.51 3.29
N GLY A 300 -7.77 15.12 4.47
CA GLY A 300 -8.91 15.84 5.03
C GLY A 300 -10.15 14.95 5.12
N ASP A 301 -11.17 15.34 4.35
CA ASP A 301 -12.47 14.67 4.32
C ASP A 301 -12.63 13.75 3.11
N TRP A 302 -11.54 13.42 2.41
CA TRP A 302 -11.56 12.60 1.20
C TRP A 302 -10.69 11.36 1.32
N LEU A 303 -11.25 10.25 0.85
CA LEU A 303 -10.55 9.00 0.57
C LEU A 303 -10.64 8.76 -0.92
N VAL A 304 -9.53 8.38 -1.54
CA VAL A 304 -9.50 7.88 -2.91
C VAL A 304 -9.12 6.41 -2.92
N ALA A 305 -9.85 5.62 -3.68
CA ALA A 305 -9.60 4.21 -3.90
C ALA A 305 -9.21 4.02 -5.36
N LEU A 306 -8.01 3.52 -5.62
CA LEU A 306 -7.66 2.92 -6.90
C LEU A 306 -8.32 1.55 -6.94
N VAL A 307 -9.16 1.31 -7.94
CA VAL A 307 -9.99 0.10 -7.99
C VAL A 307 -9.88 -0.63 -9.31
N GLU A 308 -10.06 -1.95 -9.22
CA GLU A 308 -10.23 -2.86 -10.34
C GLU A 308 -11.67 -3.39 -10.36
N ARG A 309 -12.24 -3.53 -11.54
CA ARG A 309 -13.62 -3.97 -11.77
C ARG A 309 -13.65 -4.97 -12.91
N GLU A 310 -14.57 -5.93 -12.82
CA GLU A 310 -14.89 -6.79 -13.96
C GLU A 310 -15.36 -5.92 -15.14
N PRO A 311 -14.86 -6.15 -16.37
CA PRO A 311 -15.25 -5.37 -17.54
C PRO A 311 -16.76 -5.49 -17.83
N ASP A 312 -17.44 -4.34 -17.70
CA ASP A 312 -18.77 -3.96 -18.19
C ASP A 312 -20.01 -4.76 -17.75
N ARG A 313 -20.79 -4.13 -16.86
CA ARG A 313 -22.25 -4.17 -16.94
C ARG A 313 -22.92 -2.80 -17.09
N ASP A 314 -22.19 -1.68 -16.95
CA ASP A 314 -22.75 -0.32 -16.82
C ASP A 314 -21.87 0.80 -17.46
N GLY A 315 -20.89 0.47 -18.32
CA GLY A 315 -20.06 1.47 -19.01
C GLY A 315 -19.00 2.18 -18.15
N ILE A 316 -18.65 1.62 -16.98
CA ILE A 316 -17.58 2.10 -16.08
C ILE A 316 -16.27 1.42 -16.48
N ALA A 317 -15.15 2.17 -16.53
CA ALA A 317 -13.85 1.57 -16.83
C ALA A 317 -13.43 0.52 -15.79
N ALA A 318 -12.78 -0.53 -16.29
CA ALA A 318 -12.25 -1.64 -15.48
C ALA A 318 -11.23 -1.16 -14.44
N TRP A 319 -10.52 -0.06 -14.68
CA TRP A 319 -9.63 0.58 -13.72
C TRP A 319 -10.04 2.05 -13.53
N GLY A 320 -10.08 2.48 -12.28
CA GLY A 320 -10.50 3.84 -11.96
C GLY A 320 -10.08 4.31 -10.58
N ILE A 321 -10.32 5.60 -10.33
CA ILE A 321 -10.20 6.22 -9.02
C ILE A 321 -11.60 6.57 -8.54
N ASP A 322 -12.02 5.92 -7.47
CA ASP A 322 -13.25 6.25 -6.76
C ASP A 322 -12.97 7.21 -5.63
N TRP A 323 -13.81 8.24 -5.51
CA TRP A 323 -13.70 9.30 -4.53
C TRP A 323 -14.81 9.17 -3.50
N TYR A 324 -14.42 9.05 -2.24
CA TYR A 324 -15.33 8.88 -1.12
C TYR A 324 -15.18 10.02 -0.12
N ALA A 325 -16.30 10.50 0.41
CA ALA A 325 -16.27 11.36 1.60
C ALA A 325 -15.90 10.50 2.82
N VAL A 326 -14.91 10.94 3.59
CA VAL A 326 -14.50 10.27 4.83
C VAL A 326 -15.63 10.39 5.85
N PRO A 327 -16.12 9.28 6.41
CA PRO A 327 -17.15 9.33 7.43
C PRO A 327 -16.68 9.98 8.73
N GLN A 328 -17.64 10.52 9.47
CA GLN A 328 -17.42 10.95 10.86
C GLN A 328 -17.64 9.76 11.79
N PHE A 329 -16.69 9.54 12.69
CA PHE A 329 -16.66 8.48 13.69
C PHE A 329 -16.56 9.12 15.07
#